data_AF-A0A1Y5F4H3-F1
#
_entry.id   AF-A0A1Y5F4H3-F1
#
_cell.length_a   1.000
_cell.length_b   1.000
_cell.length_c   1.000
_cell.angle_alpha   90.00
_cell.angle_beta   90.00
_cell.angle_gamma   90.00
#
_symmetry.space_group_name_H-M   'P 1'
#
loop_
_entity.id
_entity.type
_entity.pdbx_description
1 polymer ?
#
loop_
_entity_poly.entity_id
_entity_poly.type
_entity_poly.pdbx_seq_one_letter_code
_entity_poly.pdbx_strand_id
1 'polypeptide(L)'
;MKFKLLCILFFQLTTSAMAGNSRNVHQFLVNIFYTNSPSPRLVTRGEIEQVKILVESFELHEKKVFTEFLSFKNGTPDHNLWVLAVRDTDGDGIKDYVIDEYSGKFREGDLDIDGDGILNVYDKSPYDKSLEQIDLKNIPGHLDWKLQGKSRELISIQSELYVNYRVILVERGYNFTEAIAQGFLDLVKTLFKDQFIKGAVNPALRIVAMEENVYFRAQSDLSGATLGMYMGFNPTLIVFSETASLNKTYMLGVLAHELSHSYQYRVDYSVENINRYLIAKDYDISHFHNLISLFGFTARVKDSFFDQFFEFISPTYTEPTRFSYILDKQSMNEWRTKINVFGMNSDAIREGHVVSPYSLSGPWEWLSEQTTAYLFNEMEKYAKRSLSSNHYNRIKKSLIRNSNLDSDIRTFYHQNVSGGKTEAFLKDHFPMNDLDLEYLIRKYGY
;
A
#
# COMPACT_ATOMS: atom_id res chain seq x y z
N MET A 1 13.43 14.81 31.77
CA MET A 1 14.81 14.99 31.28
C MET A 1 15.44 13.72 30.70
N LYS A 2 15.26 12.52 31.30
CA LYS A 2 15.80 11.24 30.77
C LYS A 2 15.18 10.75 29.45
N PHE A 3 13.96 11.18 29.10
CA PHE A 3 13.31 10.86 27.81
C PHE A 3 13.86 11.64 26.60
N LYS A 4 14.38 12.86 26.81
CA LYS A 4 15.00 13.66 25.73
C LYS A 4 16.31 13.05 25.22
N LEU A 5 17.04 12.31 26.07
CA LEU A 5 18.30 11.66 25.69
C LEU A 5 18.08 10.38 24.88
N LEU A 6 16.96 9.67 25.12
CA LEU A 6 16.58 8.48 24.36
C LEU A 6 16.17 8.83 22.92
N CYS A 7 15.47 9.97 22.73
CA CYS A 7 15.12 10.49 21.40
C CYS A 7 16.35 10.89 20.58
N ILE A 8 17.41 11.42 21.21
CA ILE A 8 18.65 11.79 20.52
C ILE A 8 19.46 10.55 20.12
N LEU A 9 19.47 9.50 20.94
CA LEU A 9 20.13 8.22 20.64
C LEU A 9 19.40 7.41 19.56
N PHE A 10 18.06 7.40 19.55
CA PHE A 10 17.27 6.80 18.46
C PHE A 10 17.50 7.53 17.13
N PHE A 11 17.62 8.87 17.21
CA PHE A 11 17.87 9.74 16.07
C PHE A 11 19.30 9.61 15.50
N GLN A 12 20.32 9.42 16.34
CA GLN A 12 21.70 9.16 15.88
C GLN A 12 21.85 7.81 15.16
N LEU A 13 21.06 6.80 15.54
CA LEU A 13 21.06 5.50 14.88
C LEU A 13 20.33 5.54 13.51
N THR A 14 19.29 6.36 13.36
CA THR A 14 18.58 6.54 12.08
C THR A 14 19.30 7.47 11.10
N THR A 15 19.92 8.56 11.56
CA THR A 15 20.66 9.50 10.68
C THR A 15 21.93 8.89 10.10
N SER A 16 22.58 7.98 10.85
CA SER A 16 23.76 7.24 10.36
C SER A 16 23.44 6.21 9.27
N ALA A 17 22.22 5.65 9.26
CA ALA A 17 21.74 4.74 8.22
C ALA A 17 21.18 5.50 6.99
N MET A 18 20.66 6.71 7.19
CA MET A 18 20.05 7.55 6.14
C MET A 18 21.06 8.43 5.39
N ALA A 19 22.20 8.78 6.01
CA ALA A 19 23.32 9.45 5.34
C ALA A 19 24.06 8.48 4.40
N GLY A 20 23.42 8.11 3.29
CA GLY A 20 23.84 6.94 2.51
C GLY A 20 23.79 7.07 0.99
N ASN A 21 22.79 7.75 0.39
CA ASN A 21 22.51 7.46 -1.02
C ASN A 21 21.73 8.53 -1.81
N SER A 22 22.20 9.78 -1.86
CA SER A 22 21.59 10.81 -2.74
C SER A 22 21.58 10.43 -4.23
N ARG A 23 22.50 9.55 -4.68
CA ARG A 23 22.46 8.92 -6.02
C ARG A 23 21.20 8.05 -6.21
N ASN A 24 20.79 7.29 -5.19
CA ASN A 24 19.59 6.47 -5.30
C ASN A 24 18.33 7.34 -5.27
N VAL A 25 18.29 8.38 -4.43
CA VAL A 25 17.15 9.32 -4.38
C VAL A 25 16.90 9.97 -5.74
N HIS A 26 17.95 10.44 -6.43
CA HIS A 26 17.82 10.99 -7.78
C HIS A 26 17.39 9.94 -8.82
N GLN A 27 17.81 8.70 -8.68
CA GLN A 27 17.39 7.60 -9.56
C GLN A 27 15.89 7.29 -9.39
N PHE A 28 15.34 7.50 -8.20
CA PHE A 28 13.91 7.30 -7.95
C PHE A 28 13.01 8.41 -8.51
N LEU A 29 13.55 9.60 -8.79
CA LEU A 29 12.80 10.69 -9.41
C LEU A 29 12.42 10.39 -10.87
N VAL A 30 13.10 9.45 -11.55
CA VAL A 30 12.90 9.16 -12.98
C VAL A 30 11.67 8.28 -13.22
N ASN A 31 11.21 7.54 -12.21
CA ASN A 31 10.13 6.56 -12.31
C ASN A 31 9.01 6.79 -11.29
N ILE A 32 8.64 8.06 -11.05
CA ILE A 32 7.61 8.42 -10.06
C ILE A 32 6.25 7.91 -10.52
N PHE A 33 5.89 8.13 -11.80
CA PHE A 33 4.58 7.72 -12.33
C PHE A 33 4.65 6.38 -13.05
N TYR A 34 5.69 6.17 -13.88
CA TYR A 34 5.92 4.95 -14.65
C TYR A 34 7.38 4.90 -15.17
N THR A 35 7.88 3.74 -15.64
CA THR A 35 9.29 3.49 -16.03
C THR A 35 9.82 4.41 -17.15
N ASN A 36 8.92 5.07 -17.87
CA ASN A 36 9.25 6.01 -18.95
C ASN A 36 8.67 7.41 -18.69
N SER A 37 8.35 7.74 -17.43
CA SER A 37 7.79 9.04 -17.11
C SER A 37 8.80 10.15 -17.38
N PRO A 38 8.36 11.33 -17.84
CA PRO A 38 9.23 12.50 -17.90
C PRO A 38 9.89 12.73 -16.55
N SER A 39 11.17 13.06 -16.57
CA SER A 39 11.87 13.47 -15.34
C SER A 39 11.31 14.81 -14.85
N PRO A 40 11.34 15.06 -13.53
CA PRO A 40 11.02 16.38 -12.98
C PRO A 40 11.75 17.50 -13.72
N ARG A 41 11.09 18.66 -13.83
CA ARG A 41 11.72 19.88 -14.36
C ARG A 41 13.02 20.18 -13.61
N LEU A 42 14.06 20.55 -14.37
CA LEU A 42 15.37 20.90 -13.83
C LEU A 42 15.24 22.02 -12.80
N VAL A 43 15.89 21.84 -11.65
CA VAL A 43 15.96 22.85 -10.61
C VAL A 43 16.81 24.03 -11.09
N THR A 44 16.28 25.23 -10.97
CA THR A 44 16.96 26.48 -11.33
C THR A 44 17.75 27.06 -10.15
N ARG A 45 18.72 27.93 -10.45
CA ARG A 45 19.44 28.67 -9.41
C ARG A 45 18.52 29.57 -8.58
N GLY A 46 17.47 30.12 -9.20
CA GLY A 46 16.49 30.97 -8.51
C GLY A 46 15.73 30.19 -7.44
N GLU A 47 15.25 28.99 -7.78
CA GLU A 47 14.58 28.10 -6.84
C GLU A 47 15.51 27.67 -5.69
N ILE A 48 16.78 27.39 -5.97
CA ILE A 48 17.77 27.06 -4.93
C ILE A 48 17.92 28.19 -3.91
N GLU A 49 18.02 29.43 -4.36
CA GLU A 49 18.15 30.56 -3.42
C GLU A 49 16.85 30.81 -2.64
N GLN A 50 15.68 30.63 -3.27
CA GLN A 50 14.39 30.72 -2.60
C GLN A 50 14.22 29.64 -1.53
N VAL A 51 14.56 28.37 -1.84
CA VAL A 51 14.38 27.29 -0.87
C VAL A 51 15.34 27.42 0.31
N LYS A 52 16.55 27.96 0.12
CA LYS A 52 17.46 28.23 1.25
C LYS A 52 16.84 29.22 2.23
N ILE A 53 16.30 30.32 1.74
CA ILE A 53 15.61 31.33 2.57
C ILE A 53 14.40 30.71 3.26
N LEU A 54 13.62 29.90 2.54
CA LEU A 54 12.46 29.20 3.08
C LEU A 54 12.87 28.23 4.21
N VAL A 55 13.85 27.38 3.97
CA VAL A 55 14.36 26.42 4.98
C VAL A 55 14.94 27.16 6.19
N GLU A 56 15.59 28.31 6.00
CA GLU A 56 16.04 29.16 7.12
C GLU A 56 14.89 29.73 7.95
N SER A 57 13.67 29.81 7.42
CA SER A 57 12.48 30.24 8.17
C SER A 57 11.80 29.12 8.95
N PHE A 58 12.06 27.86 8.60
CA PHE A 58 11.42 26.69 9.24
C PHE A 58 11.76 26.54 10.72
N GLU A 59 10.91 25.81 11.44
CA GLU A 59 11.18 25.42 12.81
C GLU A 59 12.40 24.48 12.89
N LEU A 60 13.03 24.41 14.06
CA LEU A 60 14.27 23.63 14.23
C LEU A 60 14.14 22.16 13.81
N HIS A 61 12.97 21.56 14.00
CA HIS A 61 12.72 20.16 13.68
C HIS A 61 12.54 19.96 12.16
N GLU A 62 11.82 20.84 11.47
CA GLU A 62 11.69 20.83 10.01
C GLU A 62 13.04 21.08 9.32
N LYS A 63 13.82 22.06 9.80
CA LYS A 63 15.18 22.33 9.31
C LYS A 63 16.05 21.08 9.30
N LYS A 64 15.97 20.26 10.35
CA LYS A 64 16.76 19.02 10.45
C LYS A 64 16.44 18.03 9.36
N VAL A 65 15.18 17.94 8.91
CA VAL A 65 14.83 17.11 7.75
C VAL A 65 15.62 17.56 6.52
N PHE A 66 15.63 18.86 6.24
CA PHE A 66 16.34 19.39 5.09
C PHE A 66 17.87 19.25 5.22
N THR A 67 18.42 19.64 6.36
CA THR A 67 19.88 19.69 6.56
C THR A 67 20.52 18.32 6.80
N GLU A 68 19.79 17.37 7.38
CA GLU A 68 20.32 16.05 7.72
C GLU A 68 19.79 14.97 6.78
N PHE A 69 18.50 14.95 6.48
CA PHE A 69 17.88 13.89 5.67
C PHE A 69 17.99 14.15 4.16
N LEU A 70 17.83 15.40 3.72
CA LEU A 70 18.00 15.80 2.31
C LEU A 70 19.41 16.31 2.04
N SER A 71 20.40 15.50 2.42
CA SER A 71 21.82 15.80 2.29
C SER A 71 22.59 14.70 1.55
N PHE A 72 23.71 15.06 0.95
CA PHE A 72 24.69 14.13 0.43
C PHE A 72 25.29 13.28 1.57
N LYS A 73 25.87 12.13 1.24
CA LYS A 73 26.51 11.21 2.20
C LYS A 73 27.60 11.85 3.08
N ASN A 74 28.18 12.97 2.64
CA ASN A 74 29.17 13.74 3.40
C ASN A 74 28.53 14.80 4.31
N GLY A 75 27.21 14.81 4.48
CA GLY A 75 26.45 15.78 5.28
C GLY A 75 26.27 17.15 4.61
N THR A 76 26.64 17.32 3.34
CA THR A 76 26.39 18.57 2.61
C THR A 76 24.93 18.60 2.15
N PRO A 77 24.16 19.67 2.42
CA PRO A 77 22.81 19.81 1.90
C PRO A 77 22.69 19.58 0.38
N ASP A 78 21.68 18.83 -0.03
CA ASP A 78 21.32 18.67 -1.43
C ASP A 78 20.17 19.62 -1.77
N HIS A 79 20.53 20.85 -2.15
CA HIS A 79 19.53 21.89 -2.42
C HIS A 79 18.59 21.55 -3.59
N ASN A 80 18.96 20.62 -4.48
CA ASN A 80 18.02 20.17 -5.52
C ASN A 80 16.88 19.36 -4.91
N LEU A 81 17.21 18.44 -3.98
CA LEU A 81 16.19 17.69 -3.25
C LEU A 81 15.36 18.60 -2.35
N TRP A 82 15.94 19.68 -1.82
CA TRP A 82 15.19 20.69 -1.07
C TRP A 82 14.13 21.34 -1.93
N VAL A 83 14.50 21.80 -3.14
CA VAL A 83 13.54 22.39 -4.08
C VAL A 83 12.43 21.40 -4.39
N LEU A 84 12.77 20.15 -4.74
CA LEU A 84 11.76 19.14 -5.08
C LEU A 84 10.83 18.82 -3.90
N ALA A 85 11.32 18.84 -2.66
CA ALA A 85 10.50 18.58 -1.47
C ALA A 85 9.50 19.70 -1.14
N VAL A 86 9.68 20.91 -1.69
CA VAL A 86 8.78 22.05 -1.44
C VAL A 86 8.05 22.55 -2.68
N ARG A 87 8.36 21.97 -3.85
CA ARG A 87 7.80 22.39 -5.13
C ARG A 87 6.29 22.14 -5.16
N ASP A 88 5.60 23.10 -5.73
CA ASP A 88 4.15 23.21 -5.90
C ASP A 88 3.99 23.95 -7.23
N THR A 89 3.86 23.18 -8.31
CA THR A 89 4.04 23.68 -9.68
C THR A 89 2.83 24.49 -10.15
N ASP A 90 1.62 24.10 -9.79
CA ASP A 90 0.39 24.80 -10.16
C ASP A 90 -0.08 25.82 -9.11
N GLY A 91 0.49 25.78 -7.90
CA GLY A 91 0.22 26.72 -6.83
C GLY A 91 -1.07 26.44 -6.06
N ASP A 92 -1.61 25.22 -6.13
CA ASP A 92 -2.85 24.85 -5.44
C ASP A 92 -2.67 24.57 -3.94
N GLY A 93 -1.42 24.55 -3.47
CA GLY A 93 -1.03 24.31 -2.09
C GLY A 93 -0.66 22.87 -1.78
N ILE A 94 -0.75 21.96 -2.76
CA ILE A 94 -0.29 20.58 -2.70
C ILE A 94 1.16 20.54 -3.21
N LYS A 95 1.99 19.70 -2.58
CA LYS A 95 3.37 19.53 -3.05
C LYS A 95 3.40 18.50 -4.16
N ASP A 96 4.10 18.82 -5.25
CA ASP A 96 4.28 17.94 -6.41
C ASP A 96 4.67 16.52 -5.97
N TYR A 97 5.59 16.46 -4.99
CA TYR A 97 6.13 15.23 -4.49
C TYR A 97 6.14 15.15 -2.98
N VAL A 98 6.10 13.90 -2.52
CA VAL A 98 6.21 13.53 -1.12
C VAL A 98 7.28 12.47 -0.96
N ILE A 99 7.83 12.34 0.24
CA ILE A 99 8.90 11.40 0.55
C ILE A 99 8.31 10.31 1.42
N ASP A 100 8.35 9.07 0.96
CA ASP A 100 7.89 7.92 1.73
C ASP A 100 8.67 7.76 3.04
N GLU A 101 7.99 7.66 4.19
CA GLU A 101 8.65 7.47 5.50
C GLU A 101 9.42 6.15 5.60
N TYR A 102 8.98 5.12 4.87
CA TYR A 102 9.55 3.77 4.91
C TYR A 102 10.76 3.63 4.01
N SER A 103 10.61 4.17 2.80
CA SER A 103 11.53 3.95 1.70
C SER A 103 12.27 5.21 1.30
N GLY A 104 12.04 6.36 1.97
CA GLY A 104 12.65 7.69 1.73
C GLY A 104 12.59 8.17 0.28
N LYS A 105 11.71 7.55 -0.50
CA LYS A 105 11.61 7.69 -1.95
C LYS A 105 10.64 8.80 -2.25
N PHE A 106 10.95 9.62 -3.24
CA PHE A 106 9.98 10.56 -3.79
C PHE A 106 8.84 9.79 -4.46
N ARG A 107 7.61 10.14 -4.09
CA ARG A 107 6.36 9.67 -4.66
C ARG A 107 5.54 10.87 -5.10
N GLU A 108 4.57 10.61 -5.96
CA GLU A 108 3.55 11.56 -6.37
C GLU A 108 2.80 12.09 -5.14
N GLY A 109 2.87 13.40 -4.92
CA GLY A 109 2.19 14.11 -3.85
C GLY A 109 0.91 14.77 -4.34
N ASP A 110 1.06 15.57 -5.38
CA ASP A 110 -0.04 16.11 -6.17
C ASP A 110 -0.39 15.15 -7.30
N LEU A 111 -1.68 14.95 -7.54
CA LEU A 111 -2.20 14.06 -8.58
C LEU A 111 -2.30 14.73 -9.96
N ASP A 112 -2.22 16.06 -10.04
CA ASP A 112 -2.33 16.88 -11.26
C ASP A 112 -1.36 18.08 -11.17
N ILE A 113 -0.06 17.80 -11.31
CA ILE A 113 1.03 18.73 -10.94
C ILE A 113 0.99 20.06 -11.70
N ASP A 114 0.44 20.10 -12.91
CA ASP A 114 0.33 21.33 -13.70
C ASP A 114 -1.09 21.92 -13.75
N GLY A 115 -2.03 21.28 -13.06
CA GLY A 115 -3.41 21.70 -12.89
C GLY A 115 -4.18 21.79 -14.20
N ASP A 116 -3.92 20.91 -15.16
CA ASP A 116 -4.63 20.87 -16.44
C ASP A 116 -5.90 20.01 -16.42
N GLY A 117 -6.15 19.31 -15.32
CA GLY A 117 -7.29 18.44 -15.08
C GLY A 117 -7.04 16.97 -15.43
N ILE A 118 -5.81 16.59 -15.77
CA ILE A 118 -5.43 15.22 -16.15
C ILE A 118 -4.49 14.66 -15.08
N LEU A 119 -4.82 13.48 -14.56
CA LEU A 119 -3.95 12.84 -13.57
C LEU A 119 -2.56 12.55 -14.16
N ASN A 120 -1.50 12.79 -13.39
CA ASN A 120 -0.11 12.65 -13.86
C ASN A 120 0.20 11.29 -14.50
N VAL A 121 -0.42 10.21 -14.01
CA VAL A 121 -0.24 8.88 -14.61
C VAL A 121 -0.76 8.82 -16.05
N TYR A 122 -1.87 9.49 -16.33
CA TYR A 122 -2.52 9.53 -17.63
C TYR A 122 -2.01 10.66 -18.50
N ASP A 123 -1.31 11.63 -17.92
CA ASP A 123 -0.66 12.69 -18.67
C ASP A 123 0.70 12.23 -19.19
N LYS A 124 0.95 12.52 -20.47
CA LYS A 124 2.24 12.27 -21.11
C LYS A 124 3.26 13.36 -20.75
N SER A 125 2.79 14.53 -20.33
CA SER A 125 3.57 15.72 -20.02
C SER A 125 3.15 16.33 -18.66
N PRO A 126 3.22 15.57 -17.54
CA PRO A 126 2.66 15.92 -16.21
C PRO A 126 3.28 17.14 -15.52
N TYR A 127 4.13 17.90 -16.23
CA TYR A 127 4.72 19.12 -15.73
C TYR A 127 4.37 20.32 -16.60
N ASP A 128 3.84 20.11 -17.81
CA ASP A 128 3.66 21.13 -18.82
C ASP A 128 2.18 21.26 -19.13
N LYS A 129 1.53 22.24 -18.49
CA LYS A 129 0.10 22.58 -18.67
C LYS A 129 -0.28 22.69 -20.14
N SER A 130 -0.64 21.56 -20.73
CA SER A 130 -0.88 21.43 -22.16
C SER A 130 -2.31 20.97 -22.33
N LEU A 131 -3.09 21.72 -23.10
CA LEU A 131 -4.54 21.50 -23.19
C LEU A 131 -4.93 20.27 -24.05
N GLU A 132 -4.06 19.26 -24.16
CA GLU A 132 -4.39 18.05 -24.89
C GLU A 132 -5.45 17.27 -24.11
N GLN A 133 -6.72 17.39 -24.52
CA GLN A 133 -7.78 16.54 -23.98
C GLN A 133 -7.46 15.07 -24.25
N ILE A 134 -7.21 14.31 -23.19
CA ILE A 134 -6.98 12.87 -23.29
C ILE A 134 -8.32 12.12 -23.24
N ASP A 135 -8.55 11.27 -24.24
CA ASP A 135 -9.69 10.35 -24.24
C ASP A 135 -9.43 9.16 -23.31
N LEU A 136 -9.82 9.30 -22.05
CA LEU A 136 -9.71 8.24 -21.04
C LEU A 136 -10.63 7.03 -21.32
N LYS A 137 -11.42 7.02 -22.41
CA LYS A 137 -12.09 5.78 -22.84
C LYS A 137 -11.08 4.72 -23.25
N ASN A 138 -9.94 5.13 -23.82
CA ASN A 138 -8.85 4.26 -24.24
C ASN A 138 -7.65 4.40 -23.28
N ILE A 139 -6.75 3.41 -23.30
CA ILE A 139 -5.50 3.49 -22.54
C ILE A 139 -4.61 4.55 -23.23
N PRO A 140 -4.07 5.54 -22.49
CA PRO A 140 -3.12 6.49 -23.06
C PRO A 140 -1.93 5.80 -23.71
N GLY A 141 -1.48 6.32 -24.86
CA GLY A 141 -0.49 5.62 -25.69
C GLY A 141 0.86 5.35 -25.00
N HIS A 142 1.27 6.19 -24.04
CA HIS A 142 2.47 5.95 -23.24
C HIS A 142 2.32 4.84 -22.19
N LEU A 143 1.08 4.48 -21.82
CA LEU A 143 0.77 3.39 -20.90
C LEU A 143 0.34 2.10 -21.61
N ASP A 144 -0.05 2.17 -22.89
CA ASP A 144 -0.59 1.05 -23.64
C ASP A 144 0.49 -0.01 -23.90
N TRP A 145 0.40 -1.13 -23.18
CA TRP A 145 1.32 -2.27 -23.33
C TRP A 145 1.29 -2.90 -24.71
N LYS A 146 0.23 -2.69 -25.49
CA LYS A 146 0.17 -3.10 -26.90
C LYS A 146 1.18 -2.31 -27.73
N LEU A 147 1.28 -1.00 -27.52
CA LEU A 147 2.25 -0.16 -28.20
C LEU A 147 3.67 -0.38 -27.70
N GLN A 148 3.82 -0.82 -26.45
CA GLN A 148 5.11 -1.18 -25.85
C GLN A 148 5.58 -2.61 -26.22
N GLY A 149 4.79 -3.39 -26.95
CA GLY A 149 5.18 -4.72 -27.42
C GLY A 149 5.23 -5.80 -26.33
N LYS A 150 4.41 -5.70 -25.28
CA LYS A 150 4.28 -6.75 -24.24
C LYS A 150 3.58 -8.01 -24.77
N SER A 151 3.53 -9.08 -23.98
CA SER A 151 2.84 -10.32 -24.36
C SER A 151 1.34 -10.10 -24.58
N ARG A 152 0.72 -10.95 -25.41
CA ARG A 152 -0.72 -10.86 -25.70
C ARG A 152 -1.56 -11.00 -24.44
N GLU A 153 -1.10 -11.84 -23.53
CA GLU A 153 -1.69 -12.10 -22.22
C GLU A 153 -1.68 -10.83 -21.35
N LEU A 154 -0.53 -10.18 -21.18
CA LEU A 154 -0.42 -8.93 -20.43
C LEU A 154 -1.27 -7.80 -21.06
N ILE A 155 -1.25 -7.68 -22.39
CA ILE A 155 -2.08 -6.71 -23.12
C ILE A 155 -3.57 -6.93 -22.85
N SER A 156 -4.01 -8.19 -22.90
CA SER A 156 -5.41 -8.56 -22.64
C SER A 156 -5.80 -8.24 -21.21
N ILE A 157 -4.94 -8.53 -20.23
CA ILE A 157 -5.20 -8.25 -18.82
C ILE A 157 -5.28 -6.74 -18.55
N GLN A 158 -4.32 -5.94 -19.03
CA GLN A 158 -4.34 -4.48 -18.86
C GLN A 158 -5.57 -3.87 -19.52
N SER A 159 -5.92 -4.33 -20.73
CA SER A 159 -7.13 -3.90 -21.44
C SER A 159 -8.40 -4.25 -20.67
N GLU A 160 -8.50 -5.47 -20.14
CA GLU A 160 -9.67 -5.90 -19.37
C GLU A 160 -9.82 -5.07 -18.09
N LEU A 161 -8.73 -4.86 -17.35
CA LEU A 161 -8.72 -4.06 -16.12
C LEU A 161 -9.10 -2.61 -16.38
N TYR A 162 -8.52 -1.99 -17.40
CA TYR A 162 -8.78 -0.59 -17.68
C TYR A 162 -10.18 -0.35 -18.23
N VAL A 163 -10.60 -1.14 -19.23
CA VAL A 163 -11.91 -0.93 -19.88
C VAL A 163 -13.06 -1.26 -18.94
N ASN A 164 -12.95 -2.33 -18.16
CA ASN A 164 -14.05 -2.78 -17.31
C ASN A 164 -14.02 -2.18 -15.92
N TYR A 165 -12.86 -1.88 -15.35
CA TYR A 165 -12.75 -1.46 -13.94
C TYR A 165 -12.03 -0.13 -13.74
N ARG A 166 -11.56 0.50 -14.83
CA ARG A 166 -10.79 1.76 -14.80
C ARG A 166 -9.55 1.68 -13.91
N VAL A 167 -8.94 0.50 -13.86
CA VAL A 167 -7.65 0.26 -13.20
C VAL A 167 -6.56 0.12 -14.24
N ILE A 168 -5.51 0.93 -14.17
CA ILE A 168 -4.34 0.84 -15.05
C ILE A 168 -3.19 0.12 -14.34
N LEU A 169 -2.51 -0.77 -15.07
CA LEU A 169 -1.28 -1.41 -14.61
C LEU A 169 -0.08 -0.60 -15.13
N VAL A 170 0.81 -0.18 -14.24
CA VAL A 170 2.01 0.61 -14.57
C VAL A 170 3.28 0.02 -13.96
N GLU A 171 4.35 0.01 -14.73
CA GLU A 171 5.67 -0.43 -14.26
C GLU A 171 6.40 0.80 -13.69
N ARG A 172 6.93 0.72 -12.48
CA ARG A 172 7.69 1.79 -11.80
C ARG A 172 9.03 1.25 -11.32
N GLY A 173 9.90 0.92 -12.28
CA GLY A 173 11.21 0.34 -12.01
C GLY A 173 11.23 -1.20 -11.95
N TYR A 174 10.09 -1.87 -11.98
CA TYR A 174 10.03 -3.32 -12.17
C TYR A 174 8.91 -3.71 -13.15
N ASN A 175 9.13 -4.79 -13.91
CA ASN A 175 8.18 -5.26 -14.91
C ASN A 175 7.09 -6.13 -14.30
N PHE A 176 5.86 -6.02 -14.79
CA PHE A 176 4.82 -6.97 -14.43
C PHE A 176 5.13 -8.36 -14.97
N THR A 177 4.88 -9.38 -14.15
CA THR A 177 4.76 -10.75 -14.63
C THR A 177 3.30 -11.06 -14.96
N GLU A 178 3.08 -12.01 -15.87
CA GLU A 178 1.73 -12.51 -16.17
C GLU A 178 1.04 -13.05 -14.92
N ALA A 179 1.78 -13.68 -14.01
CA ALA A 179 1.22 -14.23 -12.77
C ALA A 179 0.64 -13.14 -11.86
N ILE A 180 1.36 -12.02 -11.67
CA ILE A 180 0.91 -10.91 -10.83
C ILE A 180 -0.29 -10.22 -11.45
N ALA A 181 -0.18 -9.82 -12.72
CA ALA A 181 -1.25 -9.12 -13.43
C ALA A 181 -2.54 -9.96 -13.46
N GLN A 182 -2.39 -11.25 -13.73
CA GLN A 182 -3.52 -12.17 -13.77
C GLN A 182 -4.08 -12.47 -12.38
N GLY A 183 -3.24 -12.60 -11.35
CA GLY A 183 -3.67 -12.79 -9.97
C GLY A 183 -4.53 -11.63 -9.48
N PHE A 184 -4.13 -10.40 -9.81
CA PHE A 184 -4.92 -9.21 -9.53
C PHE A 184 -6.28 -9.25 -10.24
N LEU A 185 -6.31 -9.49 -11.56
CA LEU A 185 -7.55 -9.59 -12.34
C LEU A 185 -8.48 -10.69 -11.80
N ASP A 186 -7.92 -11.83 -11.40
CA ASP A 186 -8.70 -12.94 -10.86
C ASP A 186 -9.36 -12.55 -9.53
N LEU A 187 -8.65 -11.86 -8.63
CA LEU A 187 -9.21 -11.37 -7.37
C LEU A 187 -10.32 -10.34 -7.59
N VAL A 188 -10.12 -9.41 -8.54
CA VAL A 188 -11.15 -8.45 -8.94
C VAL A 188 -12.42 -9.16 -9.43
N LYS A 189 -12.30 -10.25 -10.19
CA LYS A 189 -13.44 -10.98 -10.77
C LYS A 189 -14.09 -11.99 -9.83
N THR A 190 -13.42 -12.36 -8.74
CA THR A 190 -13.90 -13.40 -7.82
C THR A 190 -14.19 -12.80 -6.45
N LEU A 191 -13.17 -12.55 -5.64
CA LEU A 191 -13.29 -12.10 -4.26
C LEU A 191 -13.84 -10.68 -4.13
N PHE A 192 -13.41 -9.76 -5.00
CA PHE A 192 -13.76 -8.34 -4.94
C PHE A 192 -14.79 -7.91 -6.01
N LYS A 193 -15.47 -8.84 -6.67
CA LYS A 193 -16.34 -8.53 -7.83
C LYS A 193 -17.45 -7.53 -7.55
N ASP A 194 -18.00 -7.53 -6.34
CA ASP A 194 -19.05 -6.57 -5.94
C ASP A 194 -18.46 -5.21 -5.55
N GLN A 195 -17.14 -5.17 -5.33
CA GLN A 195 -16.40 -3.94 -5.04
C GLN A 195 -15.96 -3.23 -6.32
N PHE A 196 -15.81 -3.96 -7.41
CA PHE A 196 -15.40 -3.48 -8.74
C PHE A 196 -16.56 -3.61 -9.75
N ILE A 197 -17.41 -2.59 -9.80
CA ILE A 197 -18.55 -2.55 -10.72
C ILE A 197 -18.07 -2.31 -12.15
N LYS A 198 -18.42 -3.21 -13.07
CA LYS A 198 -18.06 -3.11 -14.49
C LYS A 198 -18.57 -1.80 -15.10
N GLY A 199 -17.66 -1.04 -15.70
CA GLY A 199 -17.92 0.23 -16.37
C GLY A 199 -17.92 1.45 -15.42
N ALA A 200 -17.79 1.24 -14.11
CA ALA A 200 -17.65 2.31 -13.14
C ALA A 200 -16.18 2.60 -12.84
N VAL A 201 -15.88 3.83 -12.42
CA VAL A 201 -14.58 4.18 -11.84
C VAL A 201 -14.56 3.69 -10.40
N ASN A 202 -13.57 2.88 -10.02
CA ASN A 202 -13.33 2.62 -8.61
C ASN A 202 -12.60 3.85 -8.02
N PRO A 203 -13.24 4.60 -7.11
CA PRO A 203 -12.65 5.83 -6.62
C PRO A 203 -11.42 5.56 -5.73
N ALA A 204 -11.35 4.39 -5.09
CA ALA A 204 -10.29 3.99 -4.18
C ALA A 204 -9.19 3.14 -4.82
N LEU A 205 -9.28 2.76 -6.10
CA LEU A 205 -8.14 2.13 -6.78
C LEU A 205 -8.16 2.44 -8.26
N ARG A 206 -7.11 3.14 -8.72
CA ARG A 206 -6.94 3.54 -10.12
C ARG A 206 -5.69 2.95 -10.73
N ILE A 207 -4.64 2.77 -9.92
CA ILE A 207 -3.32 2.38 -10.39
C ILE A 207 -2.89 1.12 -9.62
N VAL A 208 -2.37 0.14 -10.34
CA VAL A 208 -1.53 -0.90 -9.73
C VAL A 208 -0.14 -0.75 -10.30
N ALA A 209 0.81 -0.42 -9.44
CA ALA A 209 2.20 -0.20 -9.79
C ALA A 209 3.06 -1.40 -9.41
N MET A 210 4.03 -1.74 -10.27
CA MET A 210 5.06 -2.72 -9.94
C MET A 210 6.39 -2.00 -9.66
N GLU A 211 6.94 -2.16 -8.46
CA GLU A 211 8.15 -1.45 -8.02
C GLU A 211 9.25 -2.40 -7.53
N GLU A 212 10.51 -2.01 -7.67
CA GLU A 212 11.59 -2.62 -6.88
C GLU A 212 11.43 -2.20 -5.42
N ASN A 213 11.65 -3.14 -4.52
CA ASN A 213 11.61 -2.85 -3.10
C ASN A 213 12.89 -2.18 -2.65
N VAL A 214 12.76 -0.95 -2.15
CA VAL A 214 13.91 -0.17 -1.70
C VAL A 214 13.63 0.41 -0.32
N TYR A 215 13.61 -0.45 0.70
CA TYR A 215 13.64 0.06 2.08
C TYR A 215 15.02 0.68 2.37
N PHE A 216 15.02 1.92 2.90
CA PHE A 216 16.24 2.53 3.44
C PHE A 216 16.65 1.93 4.78
N ARG A 217 15.71 1.32 5.52
CA ARG A 217 16.06 0.54 6.70
C ARG A 217 16.76 -0.73 6.22
N ALA A 218 18.04 -0.88 6.58
CA ALA A 218 18.72 -2.16 6.49
C ALA A 218 17.79 -3.23 7.09
N GLN A 219 17.61 -4.33 6.36
CA GLN A 219 16.75 -5.48 6.67
C GLN A 219 17.01 -6.17 8.03
N SER A 220 17.78 -5.57 8.94
CA SER A 220 18.26 -6.25 10.15
C SER A 220 17.25 -6.31 11.28
N ASP A 221 16.23 -5.45 11.32
CA ASP A 221 15.37 -5.30 12.52
C ASP A 221 13.86 -5.47 12.24
N LEU A 222 13.45 -5.50 10.98
CA LEU A 222 12.10 -5.93 10.56
C LEU A 222 12.27 -7.27 9.83
N SER A 223 11.98 -8.35 10.53
CA SER A 223 11.82 -9.70 9.99
C SER A 223 10.64 -9.73 9.01
N GLY A 224 10.89 -9.24 7.80
CA GLY A 224 10.06 -9.47 6.62
C GLY A 224 10.18 -8.36 5.59
N ALA A 225 10.47 -8.76 4.35
CA ALA A 225 10.37 -7.85 3.22
C ALA A 225 8.89 -7.53 3.00
N THR A 226 8.50 -6.26 3.04
CA THR A 226 7.15 -5.86 2.65
C THR A 226 6.89 -6.24 1.20
N LEU A 227 5.75 -6.85 0.91
CA LEU A 227 5.43 -7.47 -0.38
C LEU A 227 4.49 -6.59 -1.24
N GLY A 228 3.78 -5.66 -0.61
CA GLY A 228 3.05 -4.60 -1.28
C GLY A 228 2.75 -3.44 -0.34
N MET A 229 2.15 -2.40 -0.88
CA MET A 229 1.70 -1.26 -0.12
C MET A 229 0.55 -0.59 -0.86
N TYR A 230 -0.51 -0.24 -0.14
CA TYR A 230 -1.57 0.58 -0.69
C TYR A 230 -1.45 2.03 -0.20
N MET A 231 -1.53 2.98 -1.13
CA MET A 231 -1.55 4.41 -0.83
C MET A 231 -2.97 4.95 -1.01
N GLY A 232 -3.59 5.44 0.06
CA GLY A 232 -4.97 5.95 -0.01
C GLY A 232 -5.09 7.36 -0.57
N PHE A 233 -4.12 8.22 -0.30
CA PHE A 233 -4.09 9.61 -0.79
C PHE A 233 -3.84 9.69 -2.30
N ASN A 234 -3.13 8.69 -2.84
CA ASN A 234 -2.96 8.47 -4.26
C ASN A 234 -3.41 7.04 -4.54
N PRO A 235 -4.66 6.79 -5.01
CA PRO A 235 -5.34 5.49 -5.03
C PRO A 235 -4.61 4.43 -5.88
N THR A 236 -3.50 3.97 -5.32
CA THR A 236 -2.44 3.22 -5.97
C THR A 236 -2.06 2.06 -5.07
N LEU A 237 -2.15 0.85 -5.62
CA LEU A 237 -1.60 -0.35 -5.02
C LEU A 237 -0.21 -0.59 -5.62
N ILE A 238 0.82 -0.57 -4.79
CA ILE A 238 2.18 -0.91 -5.17
C ILE A 238 2.42 -2.38 -4.83
N VAL A 239 2.85 -3.15 -5.83
CA VAL A 239 3.33 -4.52 -5.66
C VAL A 239 4.84 -4.52 -5.81
N PHE A 240 5.55 -5.05 -4.82
CA PHE A 240 7.00 -5.11 -4.86
C PHE A 240 7.52 -6.33 -5.63
N SER A 241 8.73 -6.22 -6.18
CA SER A 241 9.38 -7.23 -7.01
C SER A 241 9.51 -8.60 -6.35
N GLU A 242 9.69 -8.66 -5.02
CA GLU A 242 9.73 -9.91 -4.27
C GLU A 242 8.44 -10.72 -4.40
N THR A 243 7.28 -10.06 -4.53
CA THR A 243 5.98 -10.71 -4.70
C THR A 243 5.92 -11.55 -5.96
N ALA A 244 6.62 -11.13 -7.02
CA ALA A 244 6.71 -11.87 -8.28
C ALA A 244 7.52 -13.18 -8.16
N SER A 245 8.33 -13.33 -7.12
CA SER A 245 9.13 -14.55 -6.85
C SER A 245 8.39 -15.59 -6.02
N LEU A 246 7.23 -15.23 -5.47
CA LEU A 246 6.44 -16.10 -4.61
C LEU A 246 5.76 -17.21 -5.40
N ASN A 247 5.44 -18.31 -4.71
CA ASN A 247 4.53 -19.29 -5.29
C ASN A 247 3.14 -18.66 -5.50
N LYS A 248 2.38 -19.21 -6.44
CA LYS A 248 1.11 -18.64 -6.89
C LYS A 248 0.08 -18.49 -5.76
N THR A 249 0.00 -19.46 -4.85
CA THR A 249 -0.94 -19.41 -3.71
C THR A 249 -0.63 -18.25 -2.78
N TYR A 250 0.65 -18.07 -2.43
CA TYR A 250 1.08 -17.03 -1.51
C TYR A 250 0.99 -15.65 -2.16
N MET A 251 1.41 -15.54 -3.43
CA MET A 251 1.21 -14.36 -4.26
C MET A 251 -0.26 -13.94 -4.27
N LEU A 252 -1.20 -14.87 -4.45
CA LEU A 252 -2.64 -14.57 -4.41
C LEU A 252 -3.07 -14.02 -3.04
N GLY A 253 -2.55 -14.58 -1.94
CA GLY A 253 -2.83 -14.09 -0.58
C GLY A 253 -2.31 -12.68 -0.33
N VAL A 254 -1.08 -12.38 -0.78
CA VAL A 254 -0.51 -11.02 -0.72
C VAL A 254 -1.36 -10.06 -1.53
N LEU A 255 -1.71 -10.39 -2.77
CA LEU A 255 -2.54 -9.51 -3.60
C LEU A 255 -3.94 -9.32 -2.99
N ALA A 256 -4.51 -10.33 -2.34
CA ALA A 256 -5.79 -10.21 -1.63
C ALA A 256 -5.68 -9.29 -0.41
N HIS A 257 -4.59 -9.40 0.35
CA HIS A 257 -4.26 -8.52 1.46
C HIS A 257 -4.17 -7.07 0.98
N GLU A 258 -3.31 -6.78 -0.01
CA GLU A 258 -3.10 -5.41 -0.49
C GLU A 258 -4.36 -4.81 -1.13
N LEU A 259 -5.11 -5.61 -1.90
CA LEU A 259 -6.34 -5.16 -2.55
C LEU A 259 -7.44 -4.85 -1.52
N SER A 260 -7.43 -5.49 -0.36
CA SER A 260 -8.40 -5.20 0.69
C SER A 260 -8.22 -3.81 1.33
N HIS A 261 -7.01 -3.25 1.32
CA HIS A 261 -6.80 -1.85 1.73
C HIS A 261 -7.58 -0.90 0.82
N SER A 262 -7.64 -1.17 -0.49
CA SER A 262 -8.47 -0.33 -1.38
C SER A 262 -9.96 -0.38 -1.00
N TYR A 263 -10.47 -1.53 -0.55
CA TYR A 263 -11.83 -1.63 -0.04
C TYR A 263 -12.01 -0.81 1.25
N GLN A 264 -11.05 -0.89 2.18
CA GLN A 264 -11.07 -0.13 3.43
C GLN A 264 -11.16 1.38 3.16
N TYR A 265 -10.33 1.88 2.26
CA TYR A 265 -10.38 3.30 1.87
C TYR A 265 -11.67 3.64 1.15
N ARG A 266 -12.20 2.76 0.29
CA ARG A 266 -13.47 2.98 -0.42
C ARG A 266 -14.64 3.27 0.51
N VAL A 267 -14.61 2.80 1.76
CA VAL A 267 -15.66 3.06 2.75
C VAL A 267 -15.83 4.57 3.00
N ASP A 268 -14.74 5.32 2.95
CA ASP A 268 -14.71 6.77 3.23
C ASP A 268 -14.27 7.63 2.04
N TYR A 269 -13.86 7.00 0.92
CA TYR A 269 -13.23 7.72 -0.18
C TYR A 269 -14.21 8.62 -0.92
N SER A 270 -13.82 9.87 -1.09
CA SER A 270 -14.53 10.86 -1.90
C SER A 270 -13.55 11.53 -2.86
N VAL A 271 -13.75 11.30 -4.17
CA VAL A 271 -12.96 11.93 -5.25
C VAL A 271 -13.07 13.45 -5.18
N GLU A 272 -14.25 13.96 -4.85
CA GLU A 272 -14.56 15.40 -4.77
C GLU A 272 -13.78 16.09 -3.64
N ASN A 273 -13.34 15.34 -2.63
CA ASN A 273 -12.62 15.87 -1.48
C ASN A 273 -11.12 15.56 -1.52
N ILE A 274 -10.58 14.98 -2.58
CA ILE A 274 -9.19 14.51 -2.60
C ILE A 274 -8.18 15.66 -2.40
N ASN A 275 -8.34 16.80 -3.07
CA ASN A 275 -7.46 17.96 -2.87
C ASN A 275 -7.59 18.50 -1.44
N ARG A 276 -8.81 18.51 -0.87
CA ARG A 276 -8.99 18.87 0.54
C ARG A 276 -8.17 17.94 1.44
N TYR A 277 -8.18 16.64 1.18
CA TYR A 277 -7.43 15.66 1.96
C TYR A 277 -5.91 15.85 1.83
N LEU A 278 -5.43 16.13 0.62
CA LEU A 278 -4.00 16.38 0.35
C LEU A 278 -3.52 17.69 1.00
N ILE A 279 -4.31 18.76 0.91
CA ILE A 279 -4.00 20.07 1.53
C ILE A 279 -4.07 20.00 3.05
N ALA A 280 -5.18 19.47 3.60
CA ALA A 280 -5.40 19.41 5.05
C ALA A 280 -4.55 18.32 5.72
N LYS A 281 -3.99 17.38 4.94
CA LYS A 281 -3.31 16.17 5.42
C LYS A 281 -4.18 15.37 6.38
N ASP A 282 -5.48 15.43 6.18
CA ASP A 282 -6.50 14.82 7.03
C ASP A 282 -7.51 14.11 6.13
N TYR A 283 -7.80 12.87 6.43
CA TYR A 283 -8.74 12.04 5.68
C TYR A 283 -9.77 11.51 6.69
N ASP A 284 -11.04 11.86 6.45
CA ASP A 284 -12.13 11.45 7.33
C ASP A 284 -12.35 9.94 7.18
N ILE A 285 -12.03 9.17 8.21
CA ILE A 285 -12.21 7.70 8.26
C ILE A 285 -13.35 7.28 9.19
N SER A 286 -14.34 8.16 9.39
CA SER A 286 -15.42 7.91 10.34
C SER A 286 -16.25 6.66 10.01
N HIS A 287 -16.48 6.35 8.73
CA HIS A 287 -17.25 5.16 8.37
C HIS A 287 -16.42 3.89 8.56
N PHE A 288 -15.13 3.89 8.22
CA PHE A 288 -14.23 2.78 8.52
C PHE A 288 -14.12 2.56 10.03
N HIS A 289 -14.02 3.61 10.85
CA HIS A 289 -14.09 3.52 12.30
C HIS A 289 -15.36 2.80 12.78
N ASN A 290 -16.52 3.21 12.27
CA ASN A 290 -17.79 2.58 12.62
C ASN A 290 -17.82 1.11 12.23
N LEU A 291 -17.33 0.77 11.03
CA LEU A 291 -17.19 -0.60 10.54
C LEU A 291 -16.33 -1.45 11.50
N ILE A 292 -15.12 -0.99 11.80
CA ILE A 292 -14.15 -1.79 12.56
C ILE A 292 -14.49 -1.87 14.06
N SER A 293 -15.28 -0.92 14.57
CA SER A 293 -15.76 -0.95 15.96
C SER A 293 -16.57 -2.19 16.30
N LEU A 294 -17.27 -2.75 15.29
CA LEU A 294 -18.01 -4.00 15.41
C LEU A 294 -17.09 -5.19 15.77
N PHE A 295 -15.79 -5.07 15.55
CA PHE A 295 -14.79 -6.10 15.79
C PHE A 295 -13.85 -5.79 16.97
N GLY A 296 -14.24 -4.87 17.85
CA GLY A 296 -13.53 -4.61 19.11
C GLY A 296 -12.46 -3.52 19.03
N PHE A 297 -12.38 -2.80 17.92
CA PHE A 297 -11.53 -1.62 17.82
C PHE A 297 -12.24 -0.37 18.36
N THR A 298 -11.48 0.50 18.99
CA THR A 298 -11.96 1.80 19.47
C THR A 298 -10.94 2.85 19.10
N ALA A 299 -11.37 3.77 18.24
CA ALA A 299 -10.66 4.98 17.88
C ALA A 299 -10.44 5.87 19.12
N ARG A 300 -9.23 6.39 19.30
CA ARG A 300 -8.89 7.42 20.28
C ARG A 300 -8.12 8.53 19.58
N VAL A 301 -8.42 9.78 19.91
CA VAL A 301 -7.64 10.92 19.41
C VAL A 301 -6.19 10.78 19.87
N LYS A 302 -5.25 10.94 18.95
CA LYS A 302 -3.82 10.86 19.21
C LYS A 302 -3.37 12.13 19.94
N ASP A 303 -2.74 11.99 21.12
CA ASP A 303 -2.04 13.11 21.75
C ASP A 303 -0.85 13.50 20.85
N SER A 304 -0.96 14.67 20.20
CA SER A 304 -0.07 15.17 19.16
C SER A 304 1.32 15.51 19.70
N PHE A 305 2.32 14.66 19.45
CA PHE A 305 3.72 15.09 19.65
C PHE A 305 4.76 14.36 18.78
N PHE A 306 4.44 13.17 18.25
CA PHE A 306 5.45 12.31 17.64
C PHE A 306 5.58 12.39 16.11
N ASP A 307 4.64 13.04 15.41
CA ASP A 307 4.51 12.92 13.95
C ASP A 307 4.88 14.19 13.15
N GLN A 308 5.01 15.35 13.80
CA GLN A 308 5.28 16.64 13.14
C GLN A 308 6.55 16.64 12.27
N PHE A 309 7.51 15.76 12.56
CA PHE A 309 8.76 15.66 11.80
C PHE A 309 8.58 15.10 10.38
N PHE A 310 7.61 14.19 10.19
CA PHE A 310 7.31 13.62 8.88
C PHE A 310 6.15 14.33 8.19
N GLU A 311 5.24 14.98 8.92
CA GLU A 311 4.13 15.76 8.33
C GLU A 311 4.58 16.72 7.23
N PHE A 312 5.79 17.30 7.33
CA PHE A 312 6.30 18.23 6.33
C PHE A 312 6.67 17.55 4.99
N ILE A 313 7.32 16.39 5.03
CA ILE A 313 7.87 15.72 3.84
C ILE A 313 7.09 14.48 3.40
N SER A 314 6.34 13.87 4.29
CA SER A 314 5.56 12.66 4.10
C SER A 314 4.17 12.91 4.65
N PRO A 315 3.21 13.33 3.82
CA PRO A 315 1.81 13.34 4.20
C PRO A 315 1.26 11.90 4.13
N THR A 316 2.08 10.86 4.29
CA THR A 316 1.57 9.52 4.60
C THR A 316 0.76 9.67 5.87
N TYR A 317 -0.54 9.86 5.62
CA TYR A 317 -1.66 9.85 6.52
C TYR A 317 -1.21 9.82 7.98
N THR A 318 -0.98 10.99 8.58
CA THR A 318 -0.89 11.06 10.02
C THR A 318 -2.26 10.73 10.54
N GLU A 319 -2.50 9.45 10.87
CA GLU A 319 -3.72 9.04 11.54
C GLU A 319 -3.89 9.93 12.78
N PRO A 320 -4.87 10.85 12.79
CA PRO A 320 -5.13 11.65 13.99
C PRO A 320 -5.70 10.77 15.11
N THR A 321 -5.86 9.48 14.82
CA THR A 321 -6.51 8.47 15.65
C THR A 321 -5.53 7.35 15.97
N ARG A 322 -5.25 7.13 17.26
CA ARG A 322 -4.70 5.85 17.72
C ARG A 322 -5.83 4.87 17.94
N PHE A 323 -5.65 3.64 17.48
CA PHE A 323 -6.58 2.57 17.78
C PHE A 323 -6.20 1.88 19.09
N SER A 324 -7.18 1.70 19.94
CA SER A 324 -7.13 0.70 21.01
C SER A 324 -7.96 -0.50 20.57
N TYR A 325 -7.47 -1.69 20.86
CA TYR A 325 -8.17 -2.94 20.56
C TYR A 325 -8.55 -3.62 21.85
N ILE A 326 -9.82 -3.92 22.01
CA ILE A 326 -10.37 -4.76 23.07
C ILE A 326 -11.35 -5.73 22.41
N LEU A 327 -10.86 -6.90 22.04
CA LEU A 327 -11.71 -8.04 21.66
C LEU A 327 -11.81 -8.98 22.86
N ASP A 328 -13.03 -9.32 23.26
CA ASP A 328 -13.32 -10.19 24.41
C ASP A 328 -12.62 -9.78 25.71
N LYS A 329 -12.59 -8.47 25.97
CA LYS A 329 -11.94 -7.84 27.13
C LYS A 329 -10.41 -7.99 27.16
N GLN A 330 -9.79 -8.29 26.02
CA GLN A 330 -8.34 -8.43 25.90
C GLN A 330 -7.73 -7.41 24.94
N SER A 331 -6.63 -6.82 25.37
CA SER A 331 -5.79 -5.93 24.59
C SER A 331 -4.95 -6.66 23.54
N MET A 332 -4.46 -5.92 22.53
CA MET A 332 -3.49 -6.43 21.54
C MET A 332 -2.29 -7.11 22.21
N ASN A 333 -1.73 -6.53 23.28
CA ASN A 333 -0.57 -7.10 23.97
C ASN A 333 -0.90 -8.41 24.69
N GLU A 334 -2.09 -8.53 25.26
CA GLU A 334 -2.56 -9.77 25.88
C GLU A 334 -2.76 -10.86 24.83
N TRP A 335 -3.33 -10.52 23.67
CA TRP A 335 -3.44 -11.45 22.55
C TRP A 335 -2.07 -11.89 22.02
N ARG A 336 -1.13 -10.97 21.81
CA ARG A 336 0.25 -11.32 21.42
C ARG A 336 0.92 -12.25 22.45
N THR A 337 0.71 -11.98 23.73
CA THR A 337 1.20 -12.85 24.82
C THR A 337 0.58 -14.24 24.74
N LYS A 338 -0.74 -14.34 24.55
CA LYS A 338 -1.43 -15.62 24.36
C LYS A 338 -0.90 -16.39 23.15
N ILE A 339 -0.67 -15.73 22.02
CA ILE A 339 -0.14 -16.38 20.82
C ILE A 339 1.23 -16.98 21.11
N ASN A 340 2.10 -16.25 21.80
CA ASN A 340 3.43 -16.74 22.19
C ASN A 340 3.36 -17.94 23.16
N VAL A 341 2.34 -17.99 24.03
CA VAL A 341 2.18 -19.06 25.02
C VAL A 341 1.50 -20.30 24.44
N PHE A 342 0.40 -20.14 23.70
CA PHE A 342 -0.46 -21.23 23.26
C PHE A 342 -0.22 -21.65 21.80
N GLY A 343 0.39 -20.79 20.99
CA GLY A 343 0.49 -20.97 19.55
C GLY A 343 -0.81 -20.62 18.81
N MET A 344 -0.68 -20.28 17.53
CA MET A 344 -1.79 -19.83 16.68
C MET A 344 -2.89 -20.87 16.44
N ASN A 345 -2.56 -22.16 16.56
CA ASN A 345 -3.48 -23.26 16.30
C ASN A 345 -4.30 -23.69 17.53
N SER A 346 -4.16 -22.99 18.65
CA SER A 346 -4.88 -23.30 19.89
C SER A 346 -6.34 -22.83 19.85
N ASP A 347 -7.20 -23.54 20.59
CA ASP A 347 -8.62 -23.19 20.73
C ASP A 347 -8.80 -21.76 21.23
N ALA A 348 -7.98 -21.34 22.18
CA ALA A 348 -8.01 -20.00 22.75
C ALA A 348 -7.75 -18.88 21.73
N ILE A 349 -6.88 -19.10 20.74
CA ILE A 349 -6.61 -18.12 19.68
C ILE A 349 -7.71 -18.16 18.62
N ARG A 350 -8.20 -19.36 18.29
CA ARG A 350 -9.29 -19.55 17.33
C ARG A 350 -10.61 -18.93 17.81
N GLU A 351 -10.95 -19.05 19.09
CA GLU A 351 -12.12 -18.40 19.68
C GLU A 351 -12.05 -16.87 19.59
N GLY A 352 -10.84 -16.30 19.66
CA GLY A 352 -10.61 -14.87 19.44
C GLY A 352 -10.59 -14.44 17.97
N HIS A 353 -10.79 -15.36 17.03
CA HIS A 353 -10.72 -15.11 15.59
C HIS A 353 -9.43 -14.42 15.14
N VAL A 354 -8.30 -14.63 15.85
CA VAL A 354 -7.03 -14.02 15.47
C VAL A 354 -6.35 -14.89 14.44
N VAL A 355 -6.20 -14.36 13.22
CA VAL A 355 -5.60 -15.10 12.09
C VAL A 355 -4.09 -14.91 12.01
N SER A 356 -3.55 -13.79 12.52
CA SER A 356 -2.11 -13.59 12.67
C SER A 356 -1.74 -12.52 13.71
N PRO A 357 -0.50 -12.52 14.25
CA PRO A 357 0.02 -11.41 15.05
C PRO A 357 0.10 -10.11 14.26
N TYR A 358 0.33 -10.20 12.95
CA TYR A 358 0.36 -9.04 12.07
C TYR A 358 -1.03 -8.39 11.97
N SER A 359 -2.11 -9.18 11.96
CA SER A 359 -3.49 -8.66 12.07
C SER A 359 -3.76 -7.84 13.35
N LEU A 360 -2.85 -7.91 14.34
CA LEU A 360 -2.91 -7.12 15.58
C LEU A 360 -2.00 -5.88 15.55
N SER A 361 -1.46 -5.48 14.40
CA SER A 361 -0.71 -4.22 14.26
C SER A 361 -1.64 -3.01 14.16
N GLY A 362 -2.85 -3.20 13.62
CA GLY A 362 -3.85 -2.14 13.46
C GLY A 362 -5.14 -2.64 12.82
N PRO A 363 -6.18 -1.80 12.77
CA PRO A 363 -7.48 -2.15 12.16
C PRO A 363 -7.39 -2.44 10.66
N TRP A 364 -6.51 -1.74 9.94
CA TRP A 364 -6.29 -1.93 8.50
C TRP A 364 -5.74 -3.32 8.22
N GLU A 365 -4.62 -3.66 8.85
CA GLU A 365 -4.01 -4.99 8.77
C GLU A 365 -4.94 -6.08 9.27
N TRP A 366 -5.77 -5.79 10.28
CA TRP A 366 -6.77 -6.74 10.75
C TRP A 366 -7.73 -7.14 9.63
N LEU A 367 -8.39 -6.18 8.98
CA LEU A 367 -9.36 -6.53 7.94
C LEU A 367 -8.66 -7.16 6.71
N SER A 368 -7.44 -6.74 6.39
CA SER A 368 -6.66 -7.32 5.29
C SER A 368 -6.33 -8.78 5.52
N GLU A 369 -5.80 -9.11 6.70
CA GLU A 369 -5.47 -10.47 7.08
C GLU A 369 -6.72 -11.37 7.17
N GLN A 370 -7.83 -10.83 7.68
CA GLN A 370 -9.10 -11.57 7.74
C GLN A 370 -9.67 -11.85 6.35
N THR A 371 -9.55 -10.89 5.42
CA THR A 371 -9.98 -11.07 4.02
C THR A 371 -9.17 -12.17 3.33
N THR A 372 -7.84 -12.16 3.51
CA THR A 372 -6.95 -13.23 3.02
C THR A 372 -7.25 -14.57 3.66
N ALA A 373 -7.49 -14.60 4.97
CA ALA A 373 -7.87 -15.81 5.69
C ALA A 373 -9.20 -16.38 5.17
N TYR A 374 -10.19 -15.53 4.92
CA TYR A 374 -11.47 -15.93 4.36
C TYR A 374 -11.33 -16.51 2.95
N LEU A 375 -10.52 -15.90 2.08
CA LEU A 375 -10.20 -16.45 0.76
C LEU A 375 -9.70 -17.89 0.85
N PHE A 376 -8.67 -18.13 1.65
CA PHE A 376 -8.08 -19.46 1.79
C PHE A 376 -9.00 -20.45 2.51
N ASN A 377 -9.80 -19.99 3.47
CA ASN A 377 -10.78 -20.83 4.17
C ASN A 377 -11.88 -21.32 3.22
N GLU A 378 -12.42 -20.46 2.36
CA GLU A 378 -13.43 -20.85 1.39
C GLU A 378 -12.86 -21.79 0.31
N MET A 379 -11.62 -21.54 -0.15
CA MET A 379 -10.92 -22.47 -1.03
C MET A 379 -10.72 -23.84 -0.35
N GLU A 380 -10.31 -23.90 0.92
CA GLU A 380 -10.15 -25.16 1.65
C GLU A 380 -11.49 -25.90 1.80
N LYS A 381 -12.57 -25.18 2.17
CA LYS A 381 -13.91 -25.76 2.32
C LYS A 381 -14.45 -26.32 1.02
N TYR A 382 -14.29 -25.60 -0.09
CA TYR A 382 -14.66 -26.11 -1.42
C TYR A 382 -13.86 -27.35 -1.77
N ALA A 383 -12.53 -27.30 -1.62
CA ALA A 383 -11.67 -28.45 -1.88
C ALA A 383 -12.09 -29.68 -1.08
N LYS A 384 -12.44 -29.51 0.20
CA LYS A 384 -12.88 -30.59 1.09
C LYS A 384 -14.20 -31.23 0.64
N ARG A 385 -15.16 -30.44 0.14
CA ARG A 385 -16.48 -30.94 -0.27
C ARG A 385 -16.51 -31.46 -1.71
N SER A 386 -15.67 -30.93 -2.60
CA SER A 386 -15.77 -31.15 -4.05
C SER A 386 -14.65 -32.01 -4.64
N LEU A 387 -13.53 -32.22 -3.93
CA LEU A 387 -12.38 -32.95 -4.47
C LEU A 387 -12.11 -34.25 -3.73
N SER A 388 -11.34 -35.15 -4.38
CA SER A 388 -10.87 -36.38 -3.73
C SER A 388 -9.99 -36.06 -2.52
N SER A 389 -9.96 -36.95 -1.53
CA SER A 389 -9.14 -36.77 -0.31
C SER A 389 -7.66 -36.49 -0.62
N ASN A 390 -7.13 -37.08 -1.69
CA ASN A 390 -5.75 -36.85 -2.13
C ASN A 390 -5.54 -35.42 -2.67
N HIS A 391 -6.46 -34.92 -3.49
CA HIS A 391 -6.38 -33.54 -4.00
C HIS A 391 -6.62 -32.51 -2.89
N TYR A 392 -7.64 -32.73 -2.04
CA TYR A 392 -7.87 -31.91 -0.85
C TYR A 392 -6.61 -31.82 0.03
N ASN A 393 -5.98 -32.95 0.34
CA ASN A 393 -4.77 -32.96 1.17
C ASN A 393 -3.58 -32.22 0.53
N ARG A 394 -3.48 -32.19 -0.81
CA ARG A 394 -2.45 -31.40 -1.51
C ARG A 394 -2.74 -29.90 -1.39
N ILE A 395 -3.97 -29.48 -1.66
CA ILE A 395 -4.39 -28.07 -1.55
C ILE A 395 -4.23 -27.59 -0.11
N LYS A 396 -4.72 -28.36 0.86
CA LYS A 396 -4.56 -28.07 2.28
C LYS A 396 -3.08 -27.90 2.65
N LYS A 397 -2.21 -28.79 2.17
CA LYS A 397 -0.76 -28.65 2.39
C LYS A 397 -0.18 -27.42 1.70
N SER A 398 -0.64 -27.06 0.51
CA SER A 398 -0.19 -25.85 -0.19
C SER A 398 -0.56 -24.60 0.62
N LEU A 399 -1.84 -24.47 1.00
CA LEU A 399 -2.34 -23.36 1.81
C LEU A 399 -1.61 -23.25 3.17
N ILE A 400 -1.34 -24.38 3.84
CA ILE A 400 -0.63 -24.43 5.14
C ILE A 400 0.89 -24.26 4.99
N ARG A 401 1.52 -24.80 3.94
CA ARG A 401 2.98 -24.70 3.76
C ARG A 401 3.41 -23.32 3.30
N ASN A 402 2.59 -22.67 2.48
CA ASN A 402 2.89 -21.37 1.92
C ASN A 402 2.71 -20.24 2.95
N SER A 403 1.99 -20.49 4.04
CA SER A 403 2.04 -19.69 5.26
C SER A 403 3.24 -20.07 6.15
N ASN A 404 4.47 -20.23 5.63
CA ASN A 404 5.70 -20.49 6.43
C ASN A 404 6.97 -19.80 5.89
N LEU A 405 6.87 -18.79 5.02
CA LEU A 405 8.03 -18.20 4.33
C LEU A 405 8.60 -16.92 4.96
N ASP A 406 8.33 -16.68 6.24
CA ASP A 406 9.13 -15.77 7.04
C ASP A 406 9.41 -16.38 8.41
N SER A 407 10.53 -16.00 9.01
CA SER A 407 11.01 -16.57 10.29
C SER A 407 10.06 -16.33 11.47
N ASP A 408 9.10 -15.41 11.32
CA ASP A 408 7.98 -15.17 12.23
C ASP A 408 6.68 -15.92 11.88
N ILE A 409 6.62 -16.62 10.74
CA ILE A 409 5.40 -17.23 10.17
C ILE A 409 5.24 -18.70 10.61
N ARG A 410 5.22 -18.92 11.93
CA ARG A 410 4.33 -19.95 12.52
C ARG A 410 2.93 -19.39 12.78
N THR A 411 2.62 -18.25 12.15
CA THR A 411 1.74 -17.29 12.77
C THR A 411 0.53 -16.86 11.95
N PHE A 412 0.39 -17.27 10.68
CA PHE A 412 -0.86 -17.09 9.93
C PHE A 412 -1.69 -18.38 9.92
N TYR A 413 -2.94 -18.31 10.36
CA TYR A 413 -3.84 -19.47 10.48
C TYR A 413 -5.23 -19.10 9.94
N HIS A 414 -5.43 -19.30 8.63
CA HIS A 414 -6.66 -18.89 7.94
C HIS A 414 -7.93 -19.52 8.53
N GLN A 415 -7.82 -20.71 9.12
CA GLN A 415 -8.96 -21.41 9.73
C GLN A 415 -9.57 -20.64 10.91
N ASN A 416 -8.81 -19.75 11.56
CA ASN A 416 -9.28 -18.96 12.70
C ASN A 416 -10.33 -17.90 12.29
N VAL A 417 -10.46 -17.58 11.00
CA VAL A 417 -11.55 -16.73 10.50
C VAL A 417 -12.93 -17.38 10.67
N SER A 418 -12.99 -18.71 10.81
CA SER A 418 -14.24 -19.47 10.76
C SER A 418 -15.14 -19.18 11.95
N GLY A 419 -16.44 -19.05 11.68
CA GLY A 419 -17.48 -18.82 12.68
C GLY A 419 -17.65 -17.35 13.08
N GLY A 420 -18.75 -17.10 13.79
CA GLY A 420 -19.03 -15.80 14.38
C GLY A 420 -19.36 -14.68 13.38
N LYS A 421 -19.24 -13.45 13.86
CA LYS A 421 -19.60 -12.22 13.12
C LYS A 421 -18.61 -11.85 12.01
N THR A 422 -17.34 -12.19 12.16
CA THR A 422 -16.28 -11.85 11.20
C THR A 422 -16.48 -12.60 9.88
N GLU A 423 -16.66 -13.92 9.92
CA GLU A 423 -16.96 -14.70 8.72
C GLU A 423 -18.26 -14.26 8.05
N ALA A 424 -19.31 -13.99 8.84
CA ALA A 424 -20.58 -13.51 8.32
C ALA A 424 -20.43 -12.17 7.57
N PHE A 425 -19.67 -11.23 8.14
CA PHE A 425 -19.35 -9.96 7.50
C PHE A 425 -18.58 -10.16 6.18
N LEU A 426 -17.51 -10.96 6.19
CA LEU A 426 -16.68 -11.21 5.00
C LEU A 426 -17.48 -11.92 3.90
N LYS A 427 -18.38 -12.83 4.26
CA LYS A 427 -19.24 -13.51 3.29
C LYS A 427 -20.23 -12.58 2.62
N ASP A 428 -20.74 -11.59 3.35
CA ASP A 428 -21.66 -10.58 2.84
C ASP A 428 -20.95 -9.59 1.90
N HIS A 429 -19.71 -9.21 2.23
CA HIS A 429 -18.97 -8.18 1.48
C HIS A 429 -18.06 -8.75 0.36
N PHE A 430 -17.67 -10.02 0.46
CA PHE A 430 -16.80 -10.70 -0.49
C PHE A 430 -17.39 -12.07 -0.90
N PRO A 431 -18.60 -12.09 -1.49
CA PRO A 431 -19.27 -13.35 -1.79
C PRO A 431 -18.56 -14.10 -2.94
N MET A 432 -18.10 -15.32 -2.67
CA MET A 432 -17.57 -16.23 -3.69
C MET A 432 -18.53 -17.39 -3.90
N ASN A 433 -18.80 -17.73 -5.16
CA ASN A 433 -19.59 -18.90 -5.51
C ASN A 433 -18.68 -20.11 -5.83
N ASP A 434 -19.27 -21.27 -6.06
CA ASP A 434 -18.53 -22.52 -6.34
C ASP A 434 -17.66 -22.42 -7.61
N LEU A 435 -18.09 -21.69 -8.63
CA LEU A 435 -17.31 -21.50 -9.86
C LEU A 435 -16.06 -20.63 -9.61
N ASP A 436 -16.21 -19.58 -8.80
CA ASP A 436 -15.10 -18.73 -8.38
C ASP A 436 -14.04 -19.58 -7.63
N LEU A 437 -14.49 -20.40 -6.68
CA LEU A 437 -13.62 -21.25 -5.86
C LEU A 437 -12.96 -22.36 -6.67
N GLU A 438 -13.69 -23.02 -7.57
CA GLU A 438 -13.13 -24.02 -8.47
C GLU A 438 -12.03 -23.42 -9.35
N TYR A 439 -12.29 -22.24 -9.92
CA TYR A 439 -11.35 -21.52 -10.75
C TYR A 439 -10.06 -21.20 -9.98
N LEU A 440 -10.19 -20.60 -8.80
CA LEU A 440 -9.06 -20.21 -7.96
C LEU A 440 -8.24 -21.44 -7.52
N ILE A 441 -8.89 -22.53 -7.11
CA ILE A 441 -8.19 -23.76 -6.71
C ILE A 441 -7.45 -24.40 -7.87
N ARG A 442 -8.06 -24.45 -9.07
CA ARG A 442 -7.41 -25.02 -10.25
C ARG A 442 -6.14 -24.25 -10.62
N LYS A 443 -6.13 -22.92 -10.43
CA LYS A 443 -5.05 -22.04 -10.86
C LYS A 443 -3.99 -21.79 -9.80
N TYR A 444 -4.38 -21.75 -8.53
CA TYR A 444 -3.54 -21.34 -7.40
C TYR A 444 -3.42 -22.41 -6.31
N GLY A 445 -4.14 -23.53 -6.38
CA GLY A 445 -4.18 -24.54 -5.31
C GLY A 445 -3.02 -25.54 -5.27
N TYR A 446 -2.10 -25.50 -6.25
CA TYR A 446 -1.04 -26.50 -6.43
C TYR A 446 0.36 -25.89 -6.46
#